data_AF-E7GBZ7-F1
#
_entry.id   AF-E7GBZ7-F1
#
_cell.length_a   1.000
_cell.length_b   1.000
_cell.length_c   1.000
_cell.angle_alpha   90.00
_cell.angle_beta   90.00
_cell.angle_gamma   90.00
#
_symmetry.space_group_name_H-M   'P 1'
#
loop_
_entity.id
_entity.type
_entity.pdbx_description
1 polymer ?
#
loop_
_entity_poly.entity_id
_entity_poly.type
_entity_poly.pdbx_seq_one_letter_code
_entity_poly.pdbx_strand_id
1 'polypeptide(L)'
;MSLFKKKEEKKSCCCQCSVDAMEQAEETKKELGIKILGSGCAKCNKLEENVRQALEEMNIELPIGHVTDFAQIATYGVMSTPALVLNGEVVSFGKVLTVDEVKHILKVKL
;
A
#
# COMPACT_ATOMS: atom_id res chain seq x y z
N MET A 1 41.44 -36.23 32.40
CA MET A 1 41.85 -35.69 31.09
C MET A 1 41.05 -36.43 30.02
N SER A 2 40.49 -35.71 29.02
CA SER A 2 39.79 -36.23 27.82
C SER A 2 38.36 -36.73 28.11
N LEU A 3 37.25 -36.00 27.90
CA LEU A 3 36.83 -35.06 26.84
C LEU A 3 36.71 -35.70 25.44
N PHE A 4 35.76 -36.61 25.23
CA PHE A 4 35.37 -37.10 23.89
C PHE A 4 33.89 -37.53 23.77
N LYS A 5 33.22 -36.93 22.77
CA LYS A 5 32.06 -37.40 21.96
C LYS A 5 30.72 -37.70 22.67
N LYS A 6 29.70 -36.82 22.53
CA LYS A 6 28.78 -36.67 21.36
C LYS A 6 27.96 -37.93 21.06
N LYS A 7 26.70 -37.95 21.50
CA LYS A 7 25.55 -38.28 20.63
C LYS A 7 24.23 -37.80 21.22
N GLU A 8 23.52 -37.06 20.39
CA GLU A 8 22.15 -36.56 20.54
C GLU A 8 21.15 -37.72 20.59
N GLU A 9 20.05 -37.60 21.35
CA GLU A 9 18.72 -37.34 20.78
C GLU A 9 17.63 -37.12 21.86
N LYS A 10 16.83 -36.07 21.62
CA LYS A 10 15.41 -35.85 21.96
C LYS A 10 14.95 -35.44 23.37
N LYS A 11 14.36 -34.24 23.32
CA LYS A 11 13.07 -33.82 23.91
C LYS A 11 13.01 -33.75 25.43
N SER A 12 13.30 -32.56 25.92
CA SER A 12 12.39 -31.89 26.84
C SER A 12 12.53 -30.38 26.64
N CYS A 13 11.40 -29.77 26.35
CA CYS A 13 11.22 -28.49 25.71
C CYS A 13 11.37 -27.38 26.77
N CYS A 14 12.54 -26.73 26.85
CA CYS A 14 12.80 -25.53 27.67
C CYS A 14 14.13 -24.92 27.25
N CYS A 15 14.09 -24.16 26.15
CA CYS A 15 15.04 -23.12 25.68
C CYS A 15 14.81 -22.97 24.17
N GLN A 16 13.61 -22.51 23.80
CA GLN A 16 13.38 -22.07 22.43
C GLN A 16 13.81 -20.61 22.38
N CYS A 17 14.86 -20.31 21.61
CA CYS A 17 15.01 -19.01 20.98
C CYS A 17 13.69 -18.69 20.29
N SER A 18 12.87 -17.89 20.96
CA SER A 18 11.57 -17.50 20.45
C SER A 18 11.79 -16.27 19.59
N VAL A 19 11.57 -16.52 18.31
CA VAL A 19 11.26 -15.58 17.24
C VAL A 19 12.41 -14.66 16.85
N ASP A 20 12.92 -14.88 15.64
CA ASP A 20 13.17 -13.82 14.67
C ASP A 20 12.00 -12.82 14.73
N ALA A 21 12.03 -11.94 15.71
CA ALA A 21 11.15 -10.81 15.81
C ALA A 21 11.76 -9.74 14.92
N MET A 22 10.90 -9.21 14.05
CA MET A 22 11.07 -7.97 13.31
C MET A 22 11.72 -8.17 11.95
N GLU A 23 11.10 -9.00 11.10
CA GLU A 23 10.13 -8.55 10.07
C GLU A 23 10.44 -7.23 9.33
N GLN A 24 11.70 -6.81 9.29
CA GLN A 24 12.20 -5.74 8.44
C GLN A 24 12.70 -6.36 7.13
N ALA A 25 11.79 -6.95 6.36
CA ALA A 25 12.12 -7.45 5.01
C ALA A 25 10.92 -7.62 4.07
N GLU A 26 9.70 -7.22 4.45
CA GLU A 26 8.56 -7.13 3.52
C GLU A 26 7.95 -5.72 3.41
N GLU A 27 8.60 -4.70 3.98
CA GLU A 27 8.13 -3.30 3.88
C GLU A 27 8.50 -2.62 2.55
N THR A 28 8.97 -3.37 1.55
CA THR A 28 9.34 -2.84 0.22
C THR A 28 8.37 -3.26 -0.89
N LYS A 29 7.21 -3.87 -0.58
CA LYS A 29 6.29 -4.38 -1.63
C LYS A 29 4.87 -3.82 -1.66
N LYS A 30 4.46 -2.93 -0.75
CA LYS A 30 3.02 -2.63 -0.60
C LYS A 30 2.55 -1.24 -1.06
N GLU A 31 3.35 -0.58 -1.88
CA GLU A 31 2.94 0.68 -2.50
C GLU A 31 3.08 0.62 -4.02
N LEU A 32 2.62 -0.47 -4.64
CA LEU A 32 2.36 -0.51 -6.07
C LEU A 32 0.85 -0.49 -6.27
N GLY A 33 0.36 0.50 -7.00
CA GLY A 33 -1.07 0.71 -7.25
C GLY A 33 -1.59 2.07 -6.84
N ILE A 34 -2.91 2.18 -6.91
CA ILE A 34 -3.63 3.43 -6.69
C ILE A 34 -4.30 3.37 -5.32
N LYS A 35 -4.15 4.42 -4.52
CA LYS A 35 -4.92 4.60 -3.29
C LYS A 35 -5.72 5.89 -3.39
N ILE A 36 -7.00 5.82 -3.04
CA ILE A 36 -7.86 6.98 -2.95
C ILE A 36 -8.00 7.31 -1.48
N LEU A 37 -7.61 8.51 -1.10
CA LEU A 37 -7.67 9.01 0.26
C LEU A 37 -8.96 9.83 0.40
N GLY A 38 -9.89 9.35 1.20
CA GLY A 38 -11.17 10.03 1.40
C GLY A 38 -12.14 9.26 2.27
N SER A 39 -13.02 9.99 2.95
CA SER A 39 -14.05 9.42 3.83
C SER A 39 -15.27 8.88 3.07
N GLY A 40 -15.17 8.66 1.74
CA GLY A 40 -16.27 8.13 0.92
C GLY A 40 -17.38 9.12 0.55
N CYS A 41 -17.09 10.43 0.49
CA CYS A 41 -18.07 11.41 0.02
C CYS A 41 -18.34 11.27 -1.49
N ALA A 42 -19.41 11.89 -2.01
CA ALA A 42 -19.80 11.79 -3.44
C ALA A 42 -18.65 12.14 -4.40
N LYS A 43 -17.76 13.07 -4.01
CA LYS A 43 -16.56 13.43 -4.78
C LYS A 43 -15.49 12.33 -4.79
N CYS A 44 -15.31 11.59 -3.69
CA CYS A 44 -14.38 10.46 -3.61
C CYS A 44 -14.84 9.33 -4.54
N ASN A 45 -16.13 9.00 -4.49
CA ASN A 45 -16.70 7.93 -5.32
C ASN A 45 -16.56 8.25 -6.81
N LYS A 46 -16.80 9.51 -7.20
CA LYS A 46 -16.62 9.95 -8.58
C LYS A 46 -15.16 9.89 -9.05
N LEU A 47 -14.22 10.22 -8.15
CA LEU A 47 -12.79 10.07 -8.46
C LEU A 47 -12.42 8.58 -8.66
N GLU A 48 -12.94 7.69 -7.82
CA GLU A 48 -12.74 6.24 -7.95
C GLU A 48 -13.29 5.67 -9.25
N GLU A 49 -14.49 6.07 -9.63
CA GLU A 49 -15.10 5.69 -10.90
C GLU A 49 -14.24 6.15 -12.09
N ASN A 50 -13.80 7.41 -12.09
CA ASN A 50 -12.94 7.93 -13.15
C ASN A 50 -11.59 7.20 -13.24
N VAL A 51 -11.03 6.81 -12.08
CA VAL A 51 -9.79 6.04 -12.00
C VAL A 51 -9.97 4.63 -12.56
N ARG A 52 -11.04 3.93 -12.18
CA ARG A 52 -11.37 2.60 -12.73
C ARG A 52 -11.51 2.66 -14.24
N GLN A 53 -12.29 3.62 -14.74
CA GLN A 53 -12.50 3.79 -16.17
C GLN A 53 -11.18 4.09 -16.91
N ALA A 54 -10.31 4.92 -16.34
CA ALA A 54 -9.00 5.20 -16.93
C ALA A 54 -8.10 3.96 -17.03
N LEU A 55 -8.12 3.10 -16.00
CA LEU A 55 -7.37 1.84 -16.00
C LEU A 55 -7.91 0.85 -17.03
N GLU A 56 -9.23 0.71 -17.13
CA GLU A 56 -9.91 -0.12 -18.14
C GLU A 56 -9.57 0.36 -19.57
N GLU A 57 -9.69 1.66 -19.85
CA GLU A 57 -9.36 2.23 -21.15
C GLU A 57 -7.88 2.03 -21.52
N MET A 58 -6.99 2.08 -20.54
CA MET A 58 -5.56 1.87 -20.74
C MET A 58 -5.14 0.39 -20.73
N ASN A 59 -6.05 -0.54 -20.42
CA ASN A 59 -5.75 -1.96 -20.20
C ASN A 59 -4.63 -2.18 -19.16
N ILE A 60 -4.66 -1.41 -18.07
CA ILE A 60 -3.70 -1.49 -16.97
C ILE A 60 -4.37 -2.09 -15.74
N GLU A 61 -3.82 -3.19 -15.23
CA GLU A 61 -4.27 -3.79 -13.98
C GLU A 61 -3.42 -3.27 -12.81
N LEU A 62 -3.96 -2.27 -12.09
CA LEU A 62 -3.39 -1.78 -10.83
C LEU A 62 -4.39 -1.97 -9.69
N PRO A 63 -3.94 -2.36 -8.49
CA PRO A 63 -4.83 -2.47 -7.35
C PRO A 63 -5.30 -1.08 -6.93
N ILE A 64 -6.60 -0.94 -6.70
CA ILE A 64 -7.22 0.29 -6.20
C ILE A 64 -7.60 0.05 -4.74
N GLY A 65 -6.93 0.77 -3.83
CA GLY A 65 -7.25 0.82 -2.41
C GLY A 65 -8.01 2.10 -2.07
N HIS A 66 -8.87 2.03 -1.06
CA HIS A 66 -9.53 3.22 -0.50
C HIS A 66 -9.11 3.36 0.96
N VAL A 67 -8.52 4.50 1.30
CA VAL A 67 -8.08 4.82 2.66
C VAL A 67 -9.06 5.84 3.22
N THR A 68 -9.85 5.38 4.19
CA THR A 68 -10.85 6.19 4.91
C THR A 68 -10.33 6.68 6.26
N ASP A 69 -9.21 6.14 6.73
CA ASP A 69 -8.60 6.45 8.01
C ASP A 69 -7.89 7.80 7.96
N PHE A 70 -8.42 8.78 8.68
CA PHE A 70 -7.85 10.12 8.76
C PHE A 70 -6.40 10.17 9.25
N ALA A 71 -6.01 9.28 10.17
CA ALA A 71 -4.63 9.23 10.66
C ALA A 71 -3.67 8.82 9.53
N GLN A 72 -4.06 7.83 8.72
CA GLN A 72 -3.27 7.43 7.55
C GLN A 72 -3.24 8.54 6.50
N ILE A 73 -4.37 9.20 6.21
CA ILE A 73 -4.44 10.32 5.26
C ILE A 73 -3.51 11.46 5.68
N ALA A 74 -3.47 11.79 6.98
CA ALA A 74 -2.58 12.81 7.51
C ALA A 74 -1.10 12.45 7.35
N THR A 75 -0.73 11.16 7.43
CA THR A 75 0.65 10.69 7.16
C THR A 75 1.08 10.96 5.72
N TYR A 76 0.16 10.96 4.75
CA TYR A 76 0.43 11.37 3.36
C TYR A 76 0.53 12.89 3.19
N GLY A 77 0.34 13.70 4.23
CA GLY A 77 0.40 15.16 4.17
C GLY A 77 -0.78 15.81 3.46
N VAL A 78 -1.88 15.08 3.26
CA VAL A 78 -3.07 15.59 2.55
C VAL A 78 -3.97 16.34 3.52
N MET A 79 -4.09 17.66 3.31
CA MET A 79 -4.98 18.54 4.07
C MET A 79 -6.42 18.56 3.51
N SER A 80 -6.61 18.15 2.25
CA SER A 80 -7.89 18.24 1.54
C SER A 80 -8.18 16.97 0.75
N THR A 81 -9.24 16.27 1.14
CA THR A 81 -9.75 15.09 0.45
C THR A 81 -10.86 15.47 -0.53
N PRO A 82 -11.08 14.75 -1.63
CA PRO A 82 -10.39 13.50 -2.03
C PRO A 82 -8.95 13.72 -2.51
N ALA A 83 -8.09 12.74 -2.27
CA ALA A 83 -6.75 12.70 -2.86
C ALA A 83 -6.48 11.37 -3.55
N LEU A 84 -5.67 11.43 -4.61
CA LEU A 84 -5.22 10.29 -5.40
C LEU A 84 -3.74 10.07 -5.10
N VAL A 85 -3.40 8.85 -4.71
CA VAL A 85 -2.05 8.38 -4.47
C VAL A 85 -1.75 7.30 -5.50
N LEU A 86 -0.59 7.41 -6.15
CA LEU A 86 -0.08 6.41 -7.08
C LEU A 86 1.29 5.96 -6.59
N ASN A 87 1.44 4.66 -6.40
CA ASN A 87 2.67 4.03 -5.92
C ASN A 87 3.23 4.66 -4.62
N GLY A 88 2.35 5.01 -3.68
CA GLY A 88 2.71 5.66 -2.42
C GLY A 88 2.86 7.19 -2.49
N GLU A 89 2.88 7.77 -3.69
CA GLU A 89 3.04 9.21 -3.88
C GLU A 89 1.69 9.90 -4.14
N VAL A 90 1.43 11.01 -3.43
CA VAL A 90 0.24 11.85 -3.69
C VAL A 90 0.40 12.56 -5.04
N VAL A 91 -0.45 12.21 -6.01
CA VAL A 91 -0.45 12.83 -7.35
C VAL A 91 -1.45 13.97 -7.49
N SER A 92 -2.51 13.96 -6.67
CA SER A 92 -3.54 15.01 -6.68
C SER A 92 -4.30 15.03 -5.36
N PHE A 93 -4.74 16.20 -4.93
CA PHE A 93 -5.55 16.38 -3.72
C PHE A 93 -6.56 17.52 -3.89
N GLY A 94 -7.69 17.42 -3.20
CA GLY A 94 -8.75 18.44 -3.17
C GLY A 94 -9.56 18.61 -4.46
N LYS A 95 -9.29 17.83 -5.52
CA LYS A 95 -9.99 17.89 -6.80
C LYS A 95 -10.41 16.50 -7.27
N VAL A 96 -11.59 16.44 -7.89
CA VAL A 96 -12.02 15.26 -8.66
C VAL A 96 -11.42 15.37 -10.05
N LEU A 97 -10.47 14.49 -10.35
CA LEU A 97 -9.84 14.39 -11.68
C LEU A 97 -10.80 13.73 -12.66
N THR A 98 -10.79 14.17 -13.92
CA THR A 98 -11.48 13.47 -15.01
C THR A 98 -10.72 12.23 -15.47
N VAL A 99 -11.38 11.35 -16.22
CA VAL A 99 -10.76 10.15 -16.80
C VAL A 99 -9.50 10.50 -17.61
N ASP A 100 -9.56 11.55 -18.44
CA ASP A 100 -8.40 12.00 -19.23
C ASP A 100 -7.25 12.54 -18.39
N GLU A 101 -7.54 13.29 -17.32
CA GLU A 101 -6.52 13.76 -16.38
C GLU A 101 -5.85 12.57 -15.68
N VAL A 102 -6.63 11.58 -15.23
CA VAL A 102 -6.07 10.36 -14.63
C VAL A 102 -5.19 9.60 -15.62
N LYS A 103 -5.67 9.37 -16.85
CA LYS A 103 -4.86 8.72 -17.90
C LYS A 103 -3.56 9.48 -18.16
N HIS A 104 -3.59 10.81 -18.18
CA HIS A 104 -2.39 11.62 -18.35
C HIS A 104 -1.40 11.42 -17.21
N ILE A 105 -1.86 11.45 -15.96
CA ILE A 105 -1.02 11.21 -14.78
C ILE A 105 -0.41 9.81 -14.83
N LEU A 106 -1.22 8.78 -15.15
CA LEU A 106 -0.75 7.40 -15.27
C LEU A 106 0.32 7.28 -16.35
N LYS A 107 0.17 7.93 -17.52
CA LYS A 107 1.18 7.94 -18.59
C LYS A 107 2.49 8.62 -18.21
N VAL A 108 2.45 9.60 -17.31
CA VAL A 108 3.64 10.36 -16.89
C VAL A 108 4.36 9.67 -15.74
N LYS A 109 3.65 8.88 -14.92
CA LYS A 109 4.18 8.28 -13.68
C LYS A 109 4.35 6.76 -13.70
N LEU A 110 3.82 6.05 -14.69
CA LEU A 110 4.12 4.64 -14.98
C LEU A 110 5.21 4.55 -16.05
#